data_AF-A0A9W8PMT9-F1
#
_entry.id   AF-A0A9W8PMT9-F1
#
_cell.length_a   1.000
_cell.length_b   1.000
_cell.length_c   1.000
_cell.angle_alpha   90.00
_cell.angle_beta   90.00
_cell.angle_gamma   90.00
#
_symmetry.space_group_name_H-M   'P 1'
#
loop_
_entity.id
_entity.type
_entity.pdbx_description
1 polymer ?
#
loop_
_entity_poly.entity_id
_entity_poly.type
_entity_poly.pdbx_seq_one_letter_code
_entity_poly.pdbx_strand_id
1 'polypeptide(L)'
;MPPRKRSAPESSEDAAPKRRSLRNAPKSQPEPEPAPTTKKSPPKKTPKPAVKKEDKPKPSPKDSKPTPKKSSPAPKATKSEPKETKPKKEEAGSRSLSPSPEIPTTNPNCEKHDGKWYWLMKAEPETRIENGVDVKFSIDDLKTKTEPEGWDGIRAYAARNNMRQMNAGDLAFFYASNCKEPGIVGIMEIVKEYSEDRTARDKKAPYYDPKSSKEKPIWDLVHVEFRKKFAVPIGLKELKELGKSGGPLETMQLLKQSRLSVSKVSGEEFAYLCELADKKAKEAGLEHDEVK
;
A
#
# COMPACT_ATOMS: atom_id res chain seq x y z
N MET A 1 -22.15 -84.19 -6.85
CA MET A 1 -22.68 -84.60 -8.16
C MET A 1 -23.22 -83.38 -8.89
N PRO A 2 -22.88 -83.13 -10.17
CA PRO A 2 -23.73 -82.43 -11.15
C PRO A 2 -24.90 -83.37 -11.57
N PRO A 3 -25.90 -83.03 -12.43
CA PRO A 3 -25.84 -82.14 -13.61
C PRO A 3 -27.15 -81.29 -13.82
N ARG A 4 -27.56 -80.73 -14.98
CA ARG A 4 -27.08 -80.83 -16.39
C ARG A 4 -27.41 -79.56 -17.24
N LYS A 5 -26.87 -79.58 -18.46
CA LYS A 5 -27.01 -78.68 -19.63
C LYS A 5 -28.44 -78.77 -20.27
N ARG A 6 -28.87 -77.86 -21.17
CA ARG A 6 -28.53 -77.74 -22.62
C ARG A 6 -29.25 -76.50 -23.22
N SER A 7 -28.88 -75.85 -24.33
CA SER A 7 -27.91 -76.12 -25.43
C SER A 7 -27.30 -74.82 -25.99
N ALA A 8 -26.21 -74.95 -26.76
CA ALA A 8 -25.80 -74.02 -27.85
C ALA A 8 -25.94 -74.80 -29.20
N PRO A 9 -25.70 -74.23 -30.41
CA PRO A 9 -24.48 -73.50 -30.81
C PRO A 9 -24.78 -72.28 -31.75
N GLU A 10 -23.94 -71.72 -32.65
CA GLU A 10 -22.58 -72.00 -33.18
C GLU A 10 -21.87 -70.67 -33.64
N SER A 11 -21.10 -70.72 -34.73
CA SER A 11 -20.29 -69.71 -35.45
C SER A 11 -21.01 -69.07 -36.67
N SER A 12 -20.51 -68.07 -37.42
CA SER A 12 -19.11 -67.71 -37.79
C SER A 12 -18.90 -66.23 -38.24
N GLU A 13 -17.66 -65.94 -38.67
CA GLU A 13 -17.01 -64.78 -39.34
C GLU A 13 -17.89 -63.82 -40.22
N ASP A 14 -17.49 -62.58 -40.55
CA ASP A 14 -16.23 -62.19 -41.21
C ASP A 14 -15.87 -60.67 -41.19
N ALA A 15 -14.61 -60.37 -41.53
CA ALA A 15 -14.01 -59.17 -42.13
C ALA A 15 -14.27 -57.73 -41.63
N ALA A 16 -13.16 -57.03 -41.38
CA ALA A 16 -13.02 -55.58 -41.62
C ALA A 16 -12.03 -55.33 -42.77
N PRO A 17 -12.13 -54.21 -43.52
CA PRO A 17 -10.96 -53.33 -43.58
C PRO A 17 -11.29 -51.81 -43.69
N LYS A 18 -10.24 -51.01 -43.93
CA LYS A 18 -10.20 -49.53 -43.86
C LYS A 18 -10.20 -48.86 -45.26
N ARG A 19 -10.21 -47.51 -45.24
CA ARG A 19 -9.49 -46.54 -46.14
C ARG A 19 -10.21 -45.89 -47.36
N ARG A 20 -10.15 -44.53 -47.38
CA ARG A 20 -9.56 -43.65 -48.45
C ARG A 20 -10.45 -43.43 -49.71
N SER A 21 -10.47 -42.32 -50.49
CA SER A 21 -9.68 -41.06 -50.60
C SER A 21 -10.29 -40.02 -51.57
N LEU A 22 -10.01 -38.71 -51.34
CA LEU A 22 -9.74 -37.63 -52.35
C LEU A 22 -10.88 -37.35 -53.39
N ARG A 23 -10.89 -36.35 -54.30
CA ARG A 23 -10.10 -35.12 -54.63
C ARG A 23 -11.10 -34.12 -55.33
N ASN A 24 -10.87 -32.83 -55.54
CA ASN A 24 -9.95 -32.20 -56.53
C ASN A 24 -10.03 -30.65 -56.48
N ALA A 25 -9.11 -29.96 -57.17
CA ALA A 25 -9.17 -28.52 -57.55
C ALA A 25 -8.97 -28.40 -59.09
N PRO A 26 -9.06 -27.21 -59.76
CA PRO A 26 -7.85 -26.36 -59.94
C PRO A 26 -8.02 -24.84 -60.33
N LYS A 27 -6.96 -24.02 -60.10
CA LYS A 27 -6.47 -22.82 -60.90
C LYS A 27 -7.38 -21.56 -61.05
N SER A 28 -6.91 -20.32 -61.33
CA SER A 28 -5.57 -19.68 -61.44
C SER A 28 -5.60 -18.11 -61.32
N GLN A 29 -4.41 -17.47 -61.25
CA GLN A 29 -4.02 -16.03 -61.08
C GLN A 29 -4.37 -15.08 -62.29
N PRO A 30 -4.19 -13.71 -62.31
CA PRO A 30 -3.17 -12.84 -61.60
C PRO A 30 -3.57 -11.41 -61.09
N GLU A 31 -2.58 -10.63 -60.58
CA GLU A 31 -2.63 -9.20 -60.15
C GLU A 31 -2.42 -8.15 -61.28
N PRO A 32 -2.65 -6.82 -61.05
CA PRO A 32 -1.53 -5.88 -60.77
C PRO A 32 -1.84 -4.61 -59.89
N GLU A 33 -0.80 -3.85 -59.49
CA GLU A 33 -0.84 -2.46 -58.92
C GLU A 33 -0.84 -1.35 -60.04
N PRO A 34 -0.66 -0.01 -59.83
CA PRO A 34 -0.54 0.84 -58.59
C PRO A 34 -1.22 2.27 -58.59
N ALA A 35 -1.12 2.96 -57.42
CA ALA A 35 -1.04 4.45 -57.24
C ALA A 35 -2.33 5.34 -57.46
N PRO A 36 -2.29 6.70 -57.29
CA PRO A 36 -2.06 7.46 -56.03
C PRO A 36 -3.04 8.66 -55.74
N THR A 37 -2.78 9.44 -54.67
CA THR A 37 -3.35 10.79 -54.30
C THR A 37 -4.76 10.82 -53.62
N THR A 38 -5.20 11.87 -52.87
CA THR A 38 -4.53 13.02 -52.18
C THR A 38 -5.27 13.51 -50.91
N LYS A 39 -4.52 14.22 -50.05
CA LYS A 39 -4.88 15.10 -48.90
C LYS A 39 -6.32 15.65 -48.79
N LYS A 40 -6.86 15.65 -47.55
CA LYS A 40 -7.35 16.87 -46.85
C LYS A 40 -7.56 16.66 -45.34
N SER A 41 -7.36 17.71 -44.54
CA SER A 41 -7.47 17.70 -43.07
C SER A 41 -8.54 18.68 -42.57
N PRO A 42 -9.24 18.41 -41.44
CA PRO A 42 -10.04 19.42 -40.74
C PRO A 42 -9.17 20.40 -39.92
N PRO A 43 -9.60 21.66 -39.69
CA PRO A 43 -8.74 22.70 -39.11
C PRO A 43 -8.85 22.89 -37.57
N LYS A 44 -7.77 23.38 -36.95
CA LYS A 44 -7.80 24.03 -35.63
C LYS A 44 -8.41 25.44 -35.71
N LYS A 45 -8.96 25.95 -34.60
CA LYS A 45 -9.31 27.39 -34.40
C LYS A 45 -8.91 27.89 -33.02
N THR A 46 -8.36 29.11 -32.98
CA THR A 46 -7.94 29.93 -31.82
C THR A 46 -7.79 31.39 -32.30
N PRO A 47 -7.71 32.43 -31.44
CA PRO A 47 -8.59 32.75 -30.29
C PRO A 47 -8.92 34.27 -30.15
N LYS A 48 -9.81 34.66 -29.19
CA LYS A 48 -9.94 36.03 -28.58
C LYS A 48 -10.48 37.16 -29.54
N PRO A 49 -10.97 38.35 -29.08
CA PRO A 49 -10.49 39.27 -28.01
C PRO A 49 -11.50 39.59 -26.88
N ALA A 50 -11.32 40.71 -26.13
CA ALA A 50 -12.02 41.05 -24.88
C ALA A 50 -12.20 42.57 -24.60
N VAL A 51 -13.17 42.93 -23.74
CA VAL A 51 -13.54 44.28 -23.22
C VAL A 51 -14.06 44.05 -21.76
N LYS A 52 -13.57 44.68 -20.67
CA LYS A 52 -13.89 46.02 -20.07
C LYS A 52 -15.42 46.26 -19.89
N LYS A 53 -15.98 46.90 -18.85
CA LYS A 53 -15.58 47.72 -17.67
C LYS A 53 -16.13 47.06 -16.35
N GLU A 54 -16.36 47.62 -15.14
CA GLU A 54 -16.29 48.98 -14.56
C GLU A 54 -15.75 48.98 -13.09
N ASP A 55 -16.36 49.70 -12.12
CA ASP A 55 -15.65 50.27 -10.94
C ASP A 55 -16.51 50.56 -9.67
N LYS A 56 -15.95 50.31 -8.46
CA LYS A 56 -16.19 50.91 -7.10
C LYS A 56 -17.64 51.00 -6.48
N PRO A 57 -17.83 51.45 -5.20
CA PRO A 57 -16.89 51.71 -4.09
C PRO A 57 -17.20 50.97 -2.76
N LYS A 58 -16.41 51.26 -1.70
CA LYS A 58 -16.57 50.83 -0.29
C LYS A 58 -16.82 52.06 0.61
N PRO A 59 -17.54 51.92 1.74
CA PRO A 59 -17.28 52.79 2.90
C PRO A 59 -17.08 52.03 4.23
N SER A 60 -16.60 52.76 5.24
CA SER A 60 -16.40 52.40 6.66
C SER A 60 -16.16 53.72 7.43
N PRO A 61 -16.10 53.80 8.77
CA PRO A 61 -16.65 52.95 9.84
C PRO A 61 -17.58 53.79 10.78
N LYS A 62 -17.93 53.32 11.99
CA LYS A 62 -17.80 54.08 13.27
C LYS A 62 -18.22 53.31 14.54
N ASP A 63 -17.85 53.90 15.67
CA ASP A 63 -17.89 53.51 17.10
C ASP A 63 -19.30 53.13 17.64
N SER A 64 -19.49 52.44 18.78
CA SER A 64 -19.06 52.90 20.13
C SER A 64 -19.13 51.84 21.24
N LYS A 65 -18.33 52.04 22.30
CA LYS A 65 -18.48 51.46 23.66
C LYS A 65 -19.26 52.47 24.54
N PRO A 66 -19.99 52.09 25.60
CA PRO A 66 -19.33 51.93 26.91
C PRO A 66 -19.90 50.84 27.85
N THR A 67 -19.11 50.44 28.85
CA THR A 67 -19.55 49.75 30.09
C THR A 67 -19.66 50.78 31.23
N PRO A 68 -20.40 50.52 32.33
CA PRO A 68 -19.66 50.26 33.60
C PRO A 68 -20.39 49.53 34.77
N LYS A 69 -19.62 48.75 35.57
CA LYS A 69 -19.67 48.63 37.06
C LYS A 69 -20.97 48.05 37.72
N LYS A 70 -21.02 47.59 38.98
CA LYS A 70 -20.07 47.03 39.99
C LYS A 70 -20.90 46.38 41.11
N SER A 71 -20.41 45.31 41.75
CA SER A 71 -20.32 45.19 43.24
C SER A 71 -19.95 43.77 43.70
N SER A 72 -19.25 43.69 44.83
CA SER A 72 -19.13 42.51 45.71
C SER A 72 -19.83 42.86 47.04
N PRO A 73 -20.14 41.88 47.92
CA PRO A 73 -19.18 41.63 49.01
C PRO A 73 -19.17 40.17 49.58
N ALA A 74 -18.21 39.95 50.49
CA ALA A 74 -18.18 38.92 51.54
C ALA A 74 -18.10 39.67 52.91
N PRO A 75 -18.01 39.08 54.14
CA PRO A 75 -17.70 37.68 54.48
C PRO A 75 -18.43 37.07 55.72
N LYS A 76 -18.15 35.79 56.02
CA LYS A 76 -18.01 35.16 57.36
C LYS A 76 -17.63 33.66 57.19
N ALA A 77 -16.96 32.91 58.07
CA ALA A 77 -15.87 33.13 59.05
C ALA A 77 -16.01 32.19 60.30
N THR A 78 -15.62 30.92 60.15
CA THR A 78 -15.28 29.92 61.21
C THR A 78 -14.42 28.86 60.50
N LYS A 79 -13.13 28.60 60.76
CA LYS A 79 -12.27 28.55 61.97
C LYS A 79 -12.29 27.21 62.73
N SER A 80 -11.38 26.31 62.34
CA SER A 80 -10.65 25.37 63.20
C SER A 80 -9.32 24.99 62.55
N GLU A 81 -8.24 24.94 63.32
CA GLU A 81 -6.87 24.65 62.86
C GLU A 81 -6.40 23.27 63.42
N PRO A 82 -5.11 22.91 63.50
CA PRO A 82 -4.49 22.07 62.47
C PRO A 82 -3.89 20.77 63.04
N LYS A 83 -3.22 19.97 62.19
CA LYS A 83 -2.17 19.04 62.65
C LYS A 83 -1.08 18.84 61.60
N GLU A 84 0.10 18.44 62.07
CA GLU A 84 1.39 18.72 61.42
C GLU A 84 2.06 17.53 60.70
N THR A 85 2.87 17.91 59.70
CA THR A 85 4.18 17.32 59.30
C THR A 85 4.32 15.85 58.83
N LYS A 86 4.56 15.74 57.51
CA LYS A 86 5.84 15.30 56.89
C LYS A 86 6.21 13.78 56.96
N PRO A 87 7.29 13.29 56.29
CA PRO A 87 7.09 12.71 54.95
C PRO A 87 7.71 11.30 54.73
N LYS A 88 7.21 10.59 53.72
CA LYS A 88 7.84 9.53 52.87
C LYS A 88 6.73 8.91 51.99
N LYS A 89 6.99 8.24 50.87
CA LYS A 89 8.24 7.95 50.14
C LYS A 89 7.92 7.92 48.64
N GLU A 90 8.90 8.12 47.77
CA GLU A 90 8.78 7.69 46.38
C GLU A 90 8.81 6.15 46.36
N GLU A 91 7.75 5.51 45.88
CA GLU A 91 7.83 4.14 45.38
C GLU A 91 8.01 4.18 43.87
N ALA A 92 9.21 3.81 43.42
CA ALA A 92 9.45 3.46 42.03
C ALA A 92 8.63 2.20 41.71
N GLY A 93 7.42 2.40 41.23
CA GLY A 93 6.51 1.35 40.78
C GLY A 93 7.12 0.59 39.61
N SER A 94 7.95 -0.41 39.92
CA SER A 94 8.57 -1.33 38.97
C SER A 94 7.48 -2.03 38.17
N ARG A 95 7.17 -1.47 37.00
CA ARG A 95 6.36 -2.15 36.00
C ARG A 95 7.17 -3.32 35.50
N SER A 96 6.88 -4.49 36.06
CA SER A 96 7.28 -5.78 35.51
C SER A 96 7.05 -5.74 34.01
N LEU A 97 8.14 -5.69 33.23
CA LEU A 97 8.11 -5.83 31.79
C LEU A 97 7.78 -7.29 31.49
N SER A 98 6.49 -7.61 31.49
CA SER A 98 6.00 -8.87 30.94
C SER A 98 6.57 -9.00 29.53
N PRO A 99 7.39 -10.03 29.24
CA PRO A 99 8.05 -10.12 27.95
C PRO A 99 6.98 -10.17 26.86
N SER A 100 7.10 -9.29 25.87
CA SER A 100 6.33 -9.42 24.64
C SER A 100 6.58 -10.82 24.09
N PRO A 101 5.54 -11.63 23.83
CA PRO A 101 5.75 -12.97 23.31
C PRO A 101 6.49 -12.86 21.98
N GLU A 102 7.63 -13.54 21.88
CA GLU A 102 8.52 -13.48 20.71
C GLU A 102 7.72 -13.83 19.46
N ILE A 103 7.44 -12.82 18.63
CA ILE A 103 6.71 -13.02 17.39
C ILE A 103 7.65 -13.82 16.46
N PRO A 104 7.29 -15.05 16.05
CA PRO A 104 8.18 -15.88 15.25
C PRO A 104 8.44 -15.26 13.88
N THR A 105 9.61 -15.56 13.32
CA THR A 105 9.98 -15.18 11.94
C THR A 105 8.99 -15.71 10.92
N THR A 106 8.46 -16.92 11.14
CA THR A 106 7.55 -17.63 10.23
C THR A 106 6.21 -17.95 10.87
N ASN A 107 5.13 -17.87 10.08
CA ASN A 107 3.77 -18.24 10.47
C ASN A 107 3.34 -19.51 9.71
N PRO A 108 2.95 -20.61 10.39
CA PRO A 108 2.44 -21.83 9.76
C PRO A 108 1.21 -21.63 8.85
N ASN A 109 0.48 -20.53 9.04
CA ASN A 109 -0.71 -20.16 8.25
C ASN A 109 -0.39 -19.19 7.10
N CYS A 110 0.89 -18.99 6.78
CA CYS A 110 1.34 -18.19 5.65
C CYS A 110 1.69 -19.10 4.47
N GLU A 111 0.96 -18.91 3.36
CA GLU A 111 1.19 -19.62 2.11
C GLU A 111 2.64 -19.40 1.65
N LYS A 112 3.35 -20.49 1.33
CA LYS A 112 4.74 -20.44 0.88
C LYS A 112 4.80 -20.28 -0.62
N HIS A 113 5.69 -19.41 -1.07
CA HIS A 113 5.96 -19.18 -2.49
C HIS A 113 7.43 -19.45 -2.80
N ASP A 114 7.73 -19.79 -4.05
CA ASP A 114 9.09 -20.06 -4.49
C ASP A 114 9.80 -18.74 -4.90
N GLY A 115 11.01 -18.55 -4.37
CA GLY A 115 11.86 -17.40 -4.66
C GLY A 115 11.63 -16.23 -3.71
N LYS A 116 11.61 -15.01 -4.27
CA LYS A 116 11.44 -13.73 -3.55
C LYS A 116 10.34 -12.95 -4.25
N TRP A 117 9.32 -12.52 -3.51
CA TRP A 117 8.26 -11.67 -4.04
C TRP A 117 8.52 -10.20 -3.69
N TYR A 118 7.91 -9.34 -4.51
CA TYR A 118 8.10 -7.90 -4.48
C TYR A 118 6.79 -7.18 -4.21
N TRP A 119 6.87 -6.16 -3.35
CA TRP A 119 5.72 -5.47 -2.81
C TRP A 119 5.92 -3.96 -2.81
N LEU A 120 4.86 -3.21 -2.55
CA LEU A 120 4.90 -1.77 -2.29
C LEU A 120 3.91 -1.45 -1.19
N MET A 121 4.39 -0.71 -0.18
CA MET A 121 3.68 -0.44 1.06
C MET A 121 3.73 1.07 1.35
N LYS A 122 2.56 1.65 1.61
CA LYS A 122 2.39 3.11 1.78
C LYS A 122 2.43 3.51 3.25
N ALA A 123 3.19 4.56 3.55
CA ALA A 123 3.18 5.29 4.82
C ALA A 123 3.11 6.81 4.56
N GLU A 124 2.96 7.62 5.62
CA GLU A 124 2.79 9.07 5.52
C GLU A 124 3.94 9.79 6.25
N PRO A 125 4.90 10.43 5.57
CA PRO A 125 6.09 11.02 6.22
C PRO A 125 5.83 12.42 6.80
N GLU A 126 4.66 13.01 6.56
CA GLU A 126 4.23 14.31 7.09
C GLU A 126 3.16 14.08 8.18
N THR A 127 3.09 14.99 9.17
CA THR A 127 2.16 14.87 10.31
C THR A 127 0.70 14.85 9.86
N ARG A 128 -0.05 13.84 10.32
CA ARG A 128 -1.49 13.74 10.16
C ARG A 128 -2.12 13.13 11.40
N ILE A 129 -3.10 13.81 11.97
CA ILE A 129 -3.82 13.32 13.16
C ILE A 129 -4.97 12.40 12.73
N GLU A 130 -4.97 11.18 13.26
CA GLU A 130 -6.07 10.21 13.18
C GLU A 130 -6.52 9.86 14.60
N ASN A 131 -7.80 10.06 14.92
CA ASN A 131 -8.39 9.83 16.26
C ASN A 131 -7.60 10.43 17.46
N GLY A 132 -6.83 11.49 17.23
CA GLY A 132 -6.03 12.18 18.26
C GLY A 132 -4.55 11.77 18.34
N VAL A 133 -4.10 10.85 17.48
CA VAL A 133 -2.70 10.38 17.39
C VAL A 133 -2.10 10.82 16.06
N ASP A 134 -0.84 11.27 16.03
CA ASP A 134 -0.12 11.51 14.78
C ASP A 134 0.32 10.17 14.17
N VAL A 135 -0.03 9.92 12.90
CA VAL A 135 0.30 8.69 12.17
C VAL A 135 1.53 8.83 11.27
N LYS A 136 2.32 9.91 11.45
CA LYS A 136 3.58 10.14 10.74
C LYS A 136 4.53 8.96 10.88
N PHE A 137 4.91 8.38 9.74
CA PHE A 137 6.00 7.40 9.64
C PHE A 137 6.73 7.54 8.30
N SER A 138 8.03 7.83 8.35
CA SER A 138 8.93 7.95 7.19
C SER A 138 9.97 6.83 7.13
N ILE A 139 10.66 6.71 5.99
CA ILE A 139 11.76 5.75 5.84
C ILE A 139 12.95 6.07 6.76
N ASP A 140 13.12 7.33 7.15
CA ASP A 140 14.13 7.73 8.15
C ASP A 140 13.73 7.28 9.56
N ASP A 141 12.43 7.39 9.90
CA ASP A 141 11.91 6.86 11.16
C ASP A 141 12.11 5.33 11.22
N LEU A 142 11.83 4.60 10.12
CA LEU A 142 12.11 3.16 9.98
C LEU A 142 13.61 2.84 10.11
N LYS A 143 14.51 3.65 9.52
CA LYS A 143 15.96 3.45 9.61
C LYS A 143 16.49 3.55 11.05
N THR A 144 15.83 4.30 11.93
CA THR A 144 16.23 4.41 13.34
C THR A 144 15.81 3.23 14.21
N LYS A 145 15.05 2.26 13.68
CA LYS A 145 14.56 1.10 14.44
C LYS A 145 15.68 0.09 14.66
N THR A 146 15.82 -0.35 15.91
CA THR A 146 16.77 -1.41 16.34
C THR A 146 16.16 -2.80 16.37
N GLU A 147 14.85 -2.90 16.15
CA GLU A 147 14.07 -4.14 16.10
C GLU A 147 13.09 -4.09 14.91
N PRO A 148 12.62 -5.23 14.37
CA PRO A 148 11.66 -5.26 13.27
C PRO A 148 10.36 -4.49 13.55
N GLU A 149 10.04 -3.51 12.70
CA GLU A 149 8.85 -2.67 12.87
C GLU A 149 7.60 -3.39 12.38
N GLY A 150 6.57 -3.49 13.22
CA GLY A 150 5.26 -4.02 12.82
C GLY A 150 4.49 -3.02 11.95
N TRP A 151 4.16 -3.40 10.71
CA TRP A 151 3.45 -2.52 9.76
C TRP A 151 1.93 -2.52 10.01
N ASP A 152 1.53 -1.82 11.07
CA ASP A 152 0.16 -1.79 11.60
C ASP A 152 -0.83 -0.96 10.76
N GLY A 153 -2.02 -0.71 11.32
CA GLY A 153 -2.96 0.30 10.80
C GLY A 153 -3.70 -0.06 9.51
N ILE A 154 -3.36 -1.18 8.88
CA ILE A 154 -4.03 -1.65 7.68
C ILE A 154 -5.49 -2.04 7.99
N ARG A 155 -6.45 -1.25 7.51
CA ARG A 155 -7.91 -1.48 7.62
C ARG A 155 -8.61 -1.75 6.28
N ALA A 156 -7.86 -2.21 5.28
CA ALA A 156 -8.38 -2.64 3.98
C ALA A 156 -8.14 -4.14 3.77
N TYR A 157 -9.22 -4.91 3.56
CA TYR A 157 -9.14 -6.37 3.43
C TYR A 157 -8.19 -6.85 2.32
N ALA A 158 -8.14 -6.16 1.18
CA ALA A 158 -7.22 -6.48 0.10
C ALA A 158 -5.73 -6.29 0.50
N ALA A 159 -5.41 -5.19 1.20
CA ALA A 159 -4.06 -4.93 1.70
C ALA A 159 -3.65 -5.96 2.77
N ARG A 160 -4.55 -6.29 3.71
CA ARG A 160 -4.35 -7.34 4.70
C ARG A 160 -4.12 -8.71 4.03
N ASN A 161 -4.91 -9.06 3.02
CA ASN A 161 -4.76 -10.33 2.30
C ASN A 161 -3.45 -10.38 1.50
N ASN A 162 -2.93 -9.25 1.00
CA ASN A 162 -1.58 -9.17 0.43
C ASN A 162 -0.50 -9.41 1.50
N MET A 163 -0.60 -8.80 2.68
CA MET A 163 0.34 -9.05 3.78
C MET A 163 0.35 -10.52 4.25
N ARG A 164 -0.79 -11.22 4.17
CA ARG A 164 -0.87 -12.66 4.49
C ARG A 164 -0.10 -13.59 3.54
N GLN A 165 0.25 -13.09 2.34
CA GLN A 165 1.05 -13.80 1.33
C GLN A 165 2.55 -13.44 1.37
N MET A 166 2.97 -12.50 2.24
CA MET A 166 4.37 -12.11 2.36
C MET A 166 5.15 -13.17 3.13
N ASN A 167 6.27 -13.63 2.57
CA ASN A 167 7.18 -14.56 3.25
C ASN A 167 8.39 -13.80 3.82
N ALA A 168 9.05 -14.37 4.83
CA ALA A 168 10.28 -13.79 5.37
C ALA A 168 11.38 -13.78 4.28
N GLY A 169 12.00 -12.62 4.06
CA GLY A 169 12.93 -12.36 2.97
C GLY A 169 12.31 -11.69 1.73
N ASP A 170 11.00 -11.47 1.67
CA ASP A 170 10.38 -10.64 0.61
C ASP A 170 10.85 -9.18 0.70
N LEU A 171 10.88 -8.47 -0.44
CA LEU A 171 11.24 -7.04 -0.48
C LEU A 171 10.03 -6.16 -0.80
N ALA A 172 9.97 -4.99 -0.15
CA ALA A 172 8.92 -4.01 -0.35
C ALA A 172 9.52 -2.62 -0.64
N PHE A 173 8.94 -1.91 -1.62
CA PHE A 173 9.17 -0.48 -1.77
C PHE A 173 8.44 0.29 -0.66
N PHE A 174 9.18 1.11 0.07
CA PHE A 174 8.61 2.12 0.96
C PHE A 174 8.09 3.27 0.08
N TYR A 175 6.78 3.47 0.07
CA TYR A 175 6.13 4.54 -0.68
C TYR A 175 5.66 5.66 0.24
N ALA A 176 6.24 6.85 0.07
CA ALA A 176 5.80 8.07 0.71
C ALA A 176 4.47 8.52 0.10
N SER A 177 3.41 8.53 0.91
CA SER A 177 2.05 8.91 0.52
C SER A 177 1.54 10.12 1.31
N ASN A 178 0.47 10.74 0.80
CA ASN A 178 -0.22 11.90 1.41
C ASN A 178 0.67 13.09 1.82
N CYS A 179 1.83 13.22 1.20
CA CYS A 179 2.82 14.27 1.40
C CYS A 179 2.94 15.18 0.17
N LYS A 180 3.71 16.26 0.27
CA LYS A 180 3.99 17.21 -0.82
C LYS A 180 4.63 16.55 -2.06
N GLU A 181 5.50 15.56 -1.85
CA GLU A 181 6.28 14.88 -2.89
C GLU A 181 6.13 13.34 -2.79
N PRO A 182 4.96 12.79 -3.17
CA PRO A 182 4.67 11.37 -3.02
C PRO A 182 5.39 10.53 -4.07
N GLY A 183 5.92 9.37 -3.67
CA GLY A 183 6.75 8.51 -4.52
C GLY A 183 7.42 7.36 -3.75
N ILE A 184 8.21 6.55 -4.45
CA ILE A 184 9.04 5.52 -3.82
C ILE A 184 10.31 6.19 -3.28
N VAL A 185 10.59 5.99 -1.98
CA VAL A 185 11.72 6.59 -1.26
C VAL A 185 12.79 5.57 -0.85
N GLY A 186 12.55 4.28 -1.07
CA GLY A 186 13.52 3.22 -0.79
C GLY A 186 12.92 1.82 -0.72
N ILE A 187 13.70 0.89 -0.18
CA ILE A 187 13.45 -0.54 -0.06
C ILE A 187 13.59 -0.97 1.41
N MET A 188 12.68 -1.82 1.84
CA MET A 188 12.67 -2.52 3.12
C MET A 188 12.41 -4.02 2.88
N GLU A 189 12.73 -4.85 3.87
CA GLU A 189 12.55 -6.31 3.80
C GLU A 189 11.48 -6.77 4.79
N ILE A 190 10.67 -7.75 4.39
CA ILE A 190 9.76 -8.45 5.30
C ILE A 190 10.59 -9.46 6.08
N VAL A 191 10.83 -9.20 7.36
CA VAL A 191 11.68 -10.06 8.21
C VAL A 191 10.89 -10.92 9.19
N LYS A 192 9.60 -10.62 9.41
CA LYS A 192 8.66 -11.57 10.01
C LYS A 192 7.34 -11.59 9.25
N GLU A 193 6.84 -12.79 9.04
CA GLU A 193 5.56 -13.05 8.39
C GLU A 193 4.38 -12.54 9.23
N TYR A 194 3.17 -12.63 8.67
CA TYR A 194 2.03 -11.93 9.26
C TYR A 194 1.65 -12.45 10.66
N SER A 195 1.19 -11.54 11.52
CA SER A 195 0.70 -11.81 12.87
C SER A 195 -0.42 -10.83 13.24
N GLU A 196 -1.15 -11.07 14.33
CA GLU A 196 -2.26 -10.21 14.76
C GLU A 196 -1.85 -8.73 14.93
N ASP A 197 -2.55 -7.82 14.24
CA ASP A 197 -2.49 -6.40 14.57
C ASP A 197 -3.30 -6.12 15.85
N ARG A 198 -2.59 -6.09 16.98
CA ARG A 198 -3.14 -5.81 18.30
C ARG A 198 -3.63 -4.37 18.46
N THR A 199 -3.13 -3.41 17.66
CA THR A 199 -3.55 -1.99 17.74
C THR A 199 -5.01 -1.84 17.38
N ALA A 200 -5.54 -2.69 16.49
CA ALA A 200 -6.96 -2.74 16.13
C ALA A 200 -7.89 -2.93 17.35
N ARG A 201 -7.36 -3.40 18.49
CA ARG A 201 -8.13 -3.67 19.71
C ARG A 201 -7.86 -2.69 20.86
N ASP A 202 -6.93 -1.75 20.71
CA ASP A 202 -6.74 -0.65 21.65
C ASP A 202 -7.59 0.55 21.24
N LYS A 203 -8.49 0.98 22.14
CA LYS A 203 -9.36 2.15 21.97
C LYS A 203 -8.61 3.48 21.87
N LYS A 204 -7.30 3.50 22.14
CA LYS A 204 -6.41 4.66 21.99
C LYS A 204 -5.60 4.66 20.70
N ALA A 205 -5.58 3.55 19.95
CA ALA A 205 -4.86 3.50 18.69
C ALA A 205 -5.58 4.33 17.61
N PRO A 206 -4.85 4.96 16.67
CA PRO A 206 -5.46 5.72 15.56
C PRO A 206 -6.45 4.88 14.75
N TYR A 207 -6.20 3.57 14.64
CA TYR A 207 -6.95 2.64 13.81
C TYR A 207 -7.68 1.55 14.62
N TYR A 208 -8.32 1.90 15.74
CA TYR A 208 -9.19 1.00 16.49
C TYR A 208 -10.36 0.47 15.64
N ASP A 209 -10.64 -0.84 15.71
CA ASP A 209 -11.83 -1.47 15.12
C ASP A 209 -12.62 -2.24 16.21
N PRO A 210 -13.81 -1.76 16.64
CA PRO A 210 -14.61 -2.41 17.67
C PRO A 210 -15.15 -3.81 17.28
N LYS A 211 -14.93 -4.27 16.04
CA LYS A 211 -15.29 -5.61 15.58
C LYS A 211 -14.15 -6.64 15.75
N SER A 212 -12.91 -6.18 15.97
CA SER A 212 -11.76 -7.05 16.19
C SER A 212 -11.67 -7.43 17.67
N SER A 213 -11.67 -8.73 17.99
CA SER A 213 -11.54 -9.24 19.37
C SER A 213 -10.32 -10.17 19.49
N LYS A 214 -9.91 -10.53 20.71
CA LYS A 214 -8.76 -11.44 20.90
C LYS A 214 -9.09 -12.86 20.42
N GLU A 215 -10.36 -13.22 20.47
CA GLU A 215 -10.95 -14.49 20.03
C GLU A 215 -11.23 -14.49 18.52
N LYS A 216 -11.36 -13.30 17.92
CA LYS A 216 -11.62 -13.07 16.50
C LYS A 216 -10.84 -11.84 15.99
N PRO A 217 -9.52 -11.95 15.81
CA PRO A 217 -8.73 -10.89 15.19
C PRO A 217 -9.13 -10.73 13.72
N ILE A 218 -9.43 -9.50 13.31
CA ILE A 218 -9.78 -9.16 11.92
C ILE A 218 -8.55 -8.70 11.12
N TRP A 219 -7.59 -8.08 11.80
CA TRP A 219 -6.47 -7.38 11.19
C TRP A 219 -5.13 -8.03 11.57
N ASP A 220 -4.21 -8.00 10.63
CA ASP A 220 -2.87 -8.56 10.74
C ASP A 220 -1.86 -7.53 10.26
N LEU A 221 -0.60 -7.69 10.67
CA LEU A 221 0.56 -6.94 10.21
C LEU A 221 1.74 -7.89 9.94
N VAL A 222 2.67 -7.47 9.09
CA VAL A 222 4.00 -8.08 8.94
C VAL A 222 5.04 -7.23 9.66
N HIS A 223 6.24 -7.76 9.91
CA HIS A 223 7.35 -6.97 10.46
C HIS A 223 8.41 -6.70 9.40
N VAL A 224 8.91 -5.48 9.36
CA VAL A 224 9.84 -5.01 8.33
C VAL A 224 11.11 -4.39 8.92
N GLU A 225 12.19 -4.47 8.14
CA GLU A 225 13.46 -3.79 8.42
C GLU A 225 13.89 -2.90 7.25
N PHE A 226 14.58 -1.81 7.56
CA PHE A 226 15.26 -0.99 6.58
C PHE A 226 16.31 -1.79 5.76
N ARG A 227 16.45 -1.46 4.47
CA ARG A 227 17.53 -2.00 3.61
C ARG A 227 18.24 -0.92 2.80
N LYS A 228 17.50 -0.07 2.06
CA LYS A 228 18.07 1.00 1.20
C LYS A 228 17.14 2.21 1.17
N LYS A 229 17.67 3.43 1.31
CA LYS A 229 16.99 4.69 0.99
C LYS A 229 17.47 5.20 -0.37
N PHE A 230 16.54 5.68 -1.18
CA PHE A 230 16.85 6.26 -2.49
C PHE A 230 17.38 7.68 -2.34
N ALA A 231 18.56 7.96 -2.92
CA ALA A 231 19.18 9.29 -2.92
C ALA A 231 18.30 10.33 -3.63
N VAL A 232 17.60 9.89 -4.68
CA VAL A 232 16.60 10.65 -5.41
C VAL A 232 15.32 9.80 -5.51
N PRO A 233 14.21 10.18 -4.84
CA PRO A 233 12.96 9.45 -4.91
C PRO A 233 12.39 9.32 -6.33
N ILE A 234 11.65 8.23 -6.57
CA ILE A 234 10.91 8.01 -7.83
C ILE A 234 9.49 8.53 -7.65
N GLY A 235 9.20 9.72 -8.18
CA GLY A 235 7.98 10.47 -7.88
C GLY A 235 6.73 9.91 -8.57
N LEU A 236 5.55 10.12 -7.98
CA LEU A 236 4.26 9.65 -8.53
C LEU A 236 3.97 10.15 -9.96
N LYS A 237 4.52 11.29 -10.37
CA LYS A 237 4.42 11.79 -11.76
C LYS A 237 5.22 10.93 -12.74
N GLU A 238 6.41 10.51 -12.34
CA GLU A 238 7.33 9.65 -13.10
C GLU A 238 6.77 8.23 -13.19
N LEU A 239 6.30 7.66 -12.06
CA LEU A 239 5.61 6.36 -12.03
C LEU A 239 4.38 6.33 -12.95
N LYS A 240 3.59 7.42 -12.99
CA LYS A 240 2.43 7.55 -13.90
C LYS A 240 2.80 7.71 -15.38
N GLU A 241 3.98 8.23 -15.69
CA GLU A 241 4.48 8.32 -17.06
C GLU A 241 4.94 6.93 -17.54
N LEU A 242 5.71 6.23 -16.70
CA LEU A 242 6.20 4.86 -16.91
C LEU A 242 5.08 3.81 -16.93
N GLY A 243 3.92 4.11 -16.34
CA GLY A 243 2.73 3.25 -16.34
C GLY A 243 1.68 3.59 -17.41
N LYS A 244 2.05 4.37 -18.43
CA LYS A 244 1.24 4.48 -19.67
C LYS A 244 1.30 3.17 -20.45
N SER A 245 0.39 2.99 -21.41
CA SER A 245 0.34 1.78 -22.23
C SER A 245 1.59 1.63 -23.10
N GLY A 246 2.17 0.42 -23.14
CA GLY A 246 3.50 0.13 -23.68
C GLY A 246 4.67 0.52 -22.77
N GLY A 247 4.40 1.03 -21.55
CA GLY A 247 5.41 1.41 -20.56
C GLY A 247 5.75 0.29 -19.57
N PRO A 248 6.95 0.31 -18.96
CA PRO A 248 7.44 -0.77 -18.09
C PRO A 248 6.64 -0.97 -16.80
N LEU A 249 5.76 -0.02 -16.43
CA LEU A 249 4.86 -0.12 -15.27
C LEU A 249 3.38 -0.22 -15.69
N GLU A 250 3.06 -0.55 -16.95
CA GLU A 250 1.67 -0.68 -17.44
C GLU A 250 0.85 -1.68 -16.61
N THR A 251 1.48 -2.70 -16.03
CA THR A 251 0.83 -3.70 -15.16
C THR A 251 0.68 -3.27 -13.69
N MET A 252 1.43 -2.27 -13.23
CA MET A 252 1.72 -2.04 -11.82
C MET A 252 0.47 -1.78 -10.96
N GLN A 253 0.28 -2.59 -9.92
CA GLN A 253 -0.93 -2.52 -9.08
C GLN A 253 -1.13 -1.15 -8.41
N LEU A 254 -0.05 -0.48 -8.00
CA LEU A 254 -0.08 0.88 -7.42
C LEU A 254 -0.88 1.88 -8.28
N LEU A 255 -0.69 1.81 -9.60
CA LEU A 255 -1.24 2.77 -10.56
C LEU A 255 -2.69 2.44 -10.91
N LYS A 256 -3.04 1.16 -10.95
CA LYS A 256 -4.41 0.66 -11.21
C LYS A 256 -5.31 0.75 -9.98
N GLN A 257 -4.77 0.57 -8.78
CA GLN A 257 -5.50 0.50 -7.52
C GLN A 257 -5.02 1.60 -6.54
N SER A 258 -5.23 2.86 -6.91
CA SER A 258 -4.70 4.03 -6.18
C SER A 258 -4.99 4.05 -4.66
N ARG A 259 -6.16 3.53 -4.24
CA ARG A 259 -6.59 3.43 -2.82
C ARG A 259 -6.01 2.23 -2.06
N LEU A 260 -5.34 1.29 -2.71
CA LEU A 260 -4.72 0.13 -2.05
C LEU A 260 -3.40 0.56 -1.38
N SER A 261 -3.23 0.27 -0.09
CA SER A 261 -2.03 0.66 0.70
C SER A 261 -0.89 -0.35 0.65
N VAL A 262 -1.19 -1.63 0.41
CA VAL A 262 -0.22 -2.71 0.24
C VAL A 262 -0.54 -3.45 -1.06
N SER A 263 0.37 -3.41 -2.03
CA SER A 263 0.17 -3.96 -3.38
C SER A 263 1.35 -4.82 -3.83
N LYS A 264 1.10 -5.86 -4.63
CA LYS A 264 2.17 -6.67 -5.25
C LYS A 264 2.81 -5.93 -6.43
N VAL A 265 4.09 -6.15 -6.63
CA VAL A 265 4.93 -5.62 -7.72
C VAL A 265 5.51 -6.82 -8.47
N SER A 266 5.66 -6.75 -9.79
CA SER A 266 6.32 -7.83 -10.55
C SER A 266 7.84 -7.80 -10.35
N GLY A 267 8.54 -8.91 -10.62
CA GLY A 267 10.01 -8.92 -10.58
C GLY A 267 10.64 -7.95 -11.59
N GLU A 268 10.00 -7.80 -12.76
CA GLU A 268 10.40 -6.88 -13.83
C GLU A 268 10.17 -5.41 -13.41
N GLU A 269 9.00 -5.10 -12.84
CA GLU A 269 8.66 -3.79 -12.30
C GLU A 269 9.63 -3.39 -11.16
N PHE A 270 9.99 -4.34 -10.28
CA PHE A 270 10.91 -4.10 -9.17
C PHE A 270 12.35 -3.89 -9.64
N ALA A 271 12.85 -4.73 -10.55
CA ALA A 271 14.19 -4.59 -11.12
C ALA A 271 14.34 -3.25 -11.86
N TYR A 272 13.39 -2.92 -12.74
CA TYR A 272 13.38 -1.66 -13.48
C TYR A 272 13.38 -0.43 -12.57
N LEU A 273 12.61 -0.47 -11.47
CA LEU A 273 12.57 0.61 -10.49
C LEU A 273 13.86 0.72 -9.66
N CYS A 274 14.60 -0.38 -9.43
CA CYS A 274 15.93 -0.32 -8.82
C CYS A 274 16.96 0.28 -9.78
N GLU A 275 17.03 -0.20 -11.03
CA GLU A 275 17.91 0.37 -12.07
C GLU A 275 17.67 1.87 -12.28
N LEU A 276 16.40 2.30 -12.25
CA LEU A 276 16.02 3.71 -12.32
C LEU A 276 16.49 4.50 -11.09
N ALA A 277 16.42 3.93 -9.88
CA ALA A 277 16.92 4.57 -8.66
C ALA A 277 18.45 4.75 -8.70
N ASP A 278 19.18 3.68 -9.01
CA ASP A 278 20.65 3.68 -9.11
C ASP A 278 21.12 4.68 -10.19
N LYS A 279 20.41 4.72 -11.34
CA LYS A 279 20.65 5.72 -12.40
C LYS A 279 20.44 7.15 -11.90
N LYS A 280 19.33 7.44 -11.21
CA LYS A 280 19.02 8.80 -10.70
C LYS A 280 20.01 9.25 -9.63
N ALA A 281 20.48 8.34 -8.79
CA ALA A 281 21.54 8.60 -7.82
C ALA A 281 22.85 9.00 -8.53
N LYS A 282 23.27 8.19 -9.52
CA LYS A 282 24.45 8.47 -10.37
C LYS A 282 24.34 9.79 -11.15
N GLU A 283 23.18 10.10 -11.73
CA GLU A 283 22.94 11.37 -12.44
C GLU A 283 22.96 12.59 -11.50
N ALA A 284 22.63 12.42 -10.22
CA ALA A 284 22.73 13.45 -9.19
C ALA A 284 24.12 13.56 -8.55
N GLY A 285 25.03 12.62 -8.80
CA GLY A 285 26.32 12.51 -8.09
C GLY A 285 26.18 12.14 -6.61
N LEU A 286 25.14 11.37 -6.27
CA LEU A 286 24.81 10.94 -4.91
C LEU A 286 24.86 9.42 -4.79
N GLU A 287 25.11 8.93 -3.58
CA GLU A 287 25.06 7.50 -3.25
C GLU A 287 23.77 7.14 -2.51
N HIS A 288 23.39 5.87 -2.61
CA HIS A 288 22.31 5.29 -1.82
C HIS A 288 22.71 5.15 -0.35
N ASP A 289 21.74 5.33 0.54
CA ASP A 289 21.95 5.18 1.97
C ASP A 289 21.44 3.80 2.39
N GLU A 290 22.37 2.90 2.73
CA GLU A 290 22.14 1.45 2.84
C GLU A 290 22.54 0.93 4.23
N VAL A 291 22.07 -0.27 4.57
CA VAL A 291 22.57 -1.00 5.75
C VAL A 291 24.06 -1.33 5.54
N LYS A 292 24.86 -1.15 6.58
CA LYS A 292 26.31 -1.42 6.61
C LYS A 292 26.64 -2.79 7.16
#